data_AF-A0ABD0RF77-F1
#
_entry.id   AF-A0ABD0RF77-F1
#
_cell.length_a   1.000
_cell.length_b   1.000
_cell.length_c   1.000
_cell.angle_alpha   90.00
_cell.angle_beta   90.00
_cell.angle_gamma   90.00
#
_symmetry.space_group_name_H-M   'P 1'
#
loop_
_entity.id
_entity.type
_entity.pdbx_description
1 polymer ?
#
loop_
_entity_poly.entity_id
_entity_poly.type
_entity_poly.pdbx_seq_one_letter_code
_entity_poly.pdbx_strand_id
1 'polypeptide(L)' 'KPKHSNSTETIIKNDEVMLNCTVTSNPAPTYTWQSEHLKEEIRSSVLPSSKLSPGKYTCTATNSVGSDSKVFIVKST' A
#
# COMPACT_ATOMS: atom_id res chain seq x y z
N LYS A 1 0.12 -5.62 -17.10
CA LYS A 1 -0.59 -5.70 -15.79
C LYS A 1 0.26 -5.03 -14.71
N PRO A 2 -0.34 -4.53 -13.62
CA PRO A 2 0.39 -4.00 -12.47
C PRO A 2 1.41 -5.02 -11.96
N LYS A 3 2.57 -4.55 -11.52
CA LYS A 3 3.63 -5.35 -10.90
C LYS A 3 4.51 -4.48 -10.00
N HIS A 4 4.44 -4.69 -8.70
CA HIS A 4 5.33 -4.05 -7.74
C HIS A 4 6.75 -4.62 -7.86
N SER A 5 7.75 -3.78 -7.58
CA SER A 5 9.16 -4.22 -7.57
C SER A 5 9.47 -5.18 -6.41
N ASN A 6 8.73 -5.06 -5.31
CA ASN A 6 8.86 -5.89 -4.12
C ASN A 6 7.47 -6.25 -3.59
N SER A 7 7.29 -7.51 -3.18
CA SER A 7 6.05 -8.02 -2.60
C SER A 7 5.89 -7.65 -1.12
N THR A 8 6.98 -7.42 -0.38
CA THR A 8 6.95 -7.11 1.06
C THR A 8 8.00 -6.08 1.45
N GLU A 9 7.60 -5.04 2.17
CA GLU A 9 8.49 -4.02 2.71
C GLU A 9 8.27 -3.84 4.21
N THR A 10 9.35 -3.68 4.98
CA THR A 10 9.26 -3.42 6.43
C THR A 10 9.59 -1.96 6.68
N ILE A 11 8.73 -1.30 7.45
CA ILE A 11 8.77 0.14 7.69
C ILE A 11 8.73 0.39 9.19
N ILE A 12 9.58 1.29 9.68
CA ILE A 12 9.53 1.76 11.06
C ILE A 12 8.62 2.99 11.09
N LYS A 13 7.59 2.96 11.94
CA LYS A 13 6.63 4.06 12.05
C LYS A 13 7.34 5.30 12.64
N ASN A 14 7.27 6.41 11.91
CA ASN A 14 7.57 7.76 12.39
C ASN A 14 6.59 8.76 11.72
N ASP A 15 6.69 10.04 12.07
CA ASP A 15 5.73 11.06 11.58
C ASP A 15 5.90 11.42 10.11
N GLU A 16 7.06 11.12 9.50
CA GLU A 16 7.41 11.48 8.12
C GLU A 16 7.20 10.36 7.11
N VAL A 17 6.98 9.13 7.59
CA VAL A 17 6.90 7.93 6.75
C VAL A 17 5.55 7.80 6.06
N MET A 18 5.58 7.36 4.80
CA MET A 18 4.40 7.04 4.03
C MET A 18 4.61 5.74 3.24
N LEU A 19 3.56 4.94 3.13
CA LEU A 19 3.60 3.68 2.39
C LEU A 19 3.33 3.97 0.91
N ASN A 20 4.32 3.72 0.05
CA ASN A 20 4.21 3.95 -1.39
C ASN A 20 3.96 2.64 -2.15
N CYS A 21 2.74 2.51 -2.67
CA CYS A 21 2.28 1.39 -3.47
C CYS A 21 2.24 1.70 -4.98
N THR A 22 2.77 2.85 -5.39
CA THR A 22 2.70 3.30 -6.79
C THR A 22 3.33 2.28 -7.72
N VAL A 23 2.63 1.97 -8.81
CA VAL A 23 3.10 1.08 -9.86
C VAL A 23 2.80 1.66 -11.23
N THR A 24 3.77 1.58 -12.13
CA THR A 24 3.58 1.98 -13.52
C THR A 24 2.91 0.84 -14.28
N SER A 25 1.68 1.05 -14.74
CA SER A 25 0.98 0.12 -15.61
C SER A 25 0.16 0.84 -16.67
N ASN A 26 -0.05 0.18 -17.80
CA ASN A 26 -0.98 0.61 -18.83
C ASN A 26 -2.03 -0.51 -19.07
N PRO A 27 -3.34 -0.25 -18.89
CA PRO A 27 -3.96 0.98 -18.39
C PRO A 27 -3.54 1.37 -16.96
N ALA A 28 -3.77 2.62 -16.58
CA ALA A 28 -3.51 3.10 -15.22
C ALA A 28 -4.30 2.28 -14.19
N PRO A 29 -3.70 1.91 -13.04
CA PRO A 29 -4.36 1.08 -12.05
C PRO A 29 -5.18 1.92 -11.07
N THR A 30 -6.18 1.29 -10.48
CA THR A 30 -6.79 1.75 -9.22
C THR A 30 -6.11 1.06 -8.05
N TYR A 31 -6.09 1.72 -6.90
CA TYR A 31 -5.47 1.20 -5.69
C TYR A 31 -6.53 0.89 -4.65
N THR A 32 -6.26 -0.10 -3.80
CA THR A 32 -7.06 -0.40 -2.62
C THR A 32 -6.14 -0.80 -1.48
N TRP A 33 -6.43 -0.32 -0.27
CA TRP A 33 -5.68 -0.69 0.93
C TRP A 33 -6.54 -1.54 1.87
N GLN A 34 -5.91 -2.55 2.48
CA GLN A 34 -6.51 -3.41 3.49
C GLN A 34 -5.59 -3.49 4.72
N SER A 35 -6.16 -3.24 5.90
CA SER A 35 -5.53 -3.42 7.21
C SER A 35 -6.59 -3.39 8.30
N GLU A 36 -6.34 -4.06 9.43
CA GLU A 36 -7.18 -3.99 10.64
C GLU A 36 -7.31 -2.55 11.19
N HIS A 37 -6.37 -1.67 10.85
CA HIS A 37 -6.35 -0.29 11.33
C HIS A 37 -7.07 0.70 10.42
N LEU A 38 -7.47 0.28 9.21
CA LEU A 38 -8.17 1.13 8.26
C LEU A 38 -9.68 0.93 8.40
N LYS A 39 -10.38 1.99 8.86
CA LYS A 39 -11.84 1.99 8.99
C LYS A 39 -12.58 2.31 7.70
N GLU A 40 -11.88 2.89 6.73
CA GLU A 40 -12.43 3.36 5.46
C GLU A 40 -11.64 2.76 4.31
N GLU A 41 -12.32 2.57 3.17
CA GLU A 41 -11.66 2.18 1.93
C GLU A 41 -10.79 3.34 1.41
N ILE A 42 -9.50 3.08 1.19
CA ILE A 42 -8.56 4.07 0.67
C ILE A 42 -8.13 3.67 -0.73
N ARG A 43 -8.34 4.57 -1.70
CA ARG A 43 -8.06 4.34 -3.12
C ARG A 43 -6.85 5.10 -3.68
N SER A 44 -6.03 5.65 -2.79
CA SER A 44 -4.78 6.35 -3.15
C SER A 44 -3.62 5.37 -3.32
N SER A 45 -2.66 5.70 -4.19
CA SER A 45 -1.40 4.93 -4.31
C SER A 45 -0.47 5.09 -3.12
N VAL A 46 -0.75 6.08 -2.26
CA VAL A 46 0.05 6.41 -1.07
C VAL A 46 -0.84 6.42 0.17
N LEU A 47 -0.34 5.83 1.25
CA LEU A 47 -0.95 5.88 2.59
C LEU A 47 -0.06 6.71 3.55
N PRO A 48 -0.55 7.84 4.11
CA PRO A 48 0.24 8.73 4.96
C PRO A 48 0.45 8.20 6.39
N SER A 49 1.51 8.66 7.06
CA SER A 49 1.88 8.32 8.46
C SER A 49 0.71 8.43 9.45
N SER A 50 -0.14 9.44 9.28
CA SER A 50 -1.31 9.70 10.14
C SER A 50 -2.33 8.56 10.18
N LYS A 51 -2.34 7.68 9.16
CA LYS A 51 -3.18 6.48 9.11
C LYS A 51 -2.44 5.20 9.50
N LEU A 52 -1.16 5.30 9.87
CA LEU A 52 -0.34 4.14 10.21
C LEU A 52 -0.34 3.86 11.72
N SER A 53 -0.67 2.63 12.04
CA SER A 53 -0.40 1.95 13.30
C SER A 53 0.49 0.73 13.05
N PRO A 54 1.30 0.28 14.02
CA PRO A 54 2.08 -0.94 13.90
C PRO A 54 1.18 -2.12 13.52
N GLY A 55 1.51 -2.80 12.42
CA GLY A 55 0.64 -3.81 11.83
C GLY A 55 0.95 -4.08 10.36
N LYS A 56 0.10 -4.90 9.74
CA LYS A 56 0.21 -5.28 8.34
C LYS A 56 -0.73 -4.43 7.48
N TYR A 57 -0.22 -3.91 6.38
CA TYR A 57 -0.98 -3.20 5.36
C TYR A 57 -0.77 -3.89 4.03
N THR A 58 -1.85 -4.27 3.37
CA THR A 58 -1.79 -4.78 2.00
C THR A 58 -2.33 -3.70 1.09
N CYS A 59 -1.57 -3.35 0.06
CA CYS A 59 -2.07 -2.55 -1.04
C CYS A 59 -2.22 -3.44 -2.27
N THR A 60 -3.31 -3.26 -3.00
CA THR A 60 -3.57 -3.94 -4.27
C THR A 60 -3.79 -2.93 -5.36
N ALA A 61 -3.01 -3.03 -6.44
CA ALA A 61 -3.14 -2.24 -7.65
C ALA A 61 -3.82 -3.08 -8.73
N THR A 62 -4.91 -2.58 -9.31
CA THR A 62 -5.76 -3.32 -10.25
C THR A 62 -5.99 -2.52 -11.51
N ASN A 63 -5.84 -3.15 -12.68
CA ASN A 63 -6.29 -2.61 -13.96
C ASN A 63 -7.02 -3.69 -14.77
N SER A 64 -7.49 -3.36 -15.98
CA SER A 64 -8.20 -4.31 -16.85
C SER A 64 -7.38 -5.51 -17.32
N VAL A 65 -6.05 -5.46 -17.19
CA VAL A 65 -5.12 -6.54 -17.58
C VAL A 65 -4.76 -7.42 -16.38
N GLY A 66 -5.08 -7.01 -15.15
CA GLY A 66 -4.89 -7.81 -13.94
C GLY A 66 -4.57 -6.96 -12.70
N SER A 67 -4.15 -7.63 -11.64
CA SER A 67 -3.79 -7.01 -10.36
C SER A 67 -2.46 -7.52 -9.83
N ASP A 68 -1.88 -6.75 -8.91
CA ASP A 68 -0.74 -7.17 -8.09
C ASP A 68 -0.83 -6.50 -6.71
N SER A 69 -0.24 -7.12 -5.70
CA SER A 69 -0.32 -6.65 -4.32
C SER A 69 1.06 -6.50 -3.67
N LYS A 70 1.19 -5.51 -2.80
CA LYS A 70 2.38 -5.25 -1.98
C LYS A 70 1.99 -5.19 -0.51
N VAL A 71 2.75 -5.88 0.33
CA VAL A 71 2.57 -5.92 1.77
C VAL A 71 3.57 -4.98 2.43
N PHE A 72 3.12 -4.20 3.40
CA PHE A 72 3.95 -3.40 4.27
C PHE A 72 3.78 -3.90 5.71
N ILE A 73 4.90 -4.12 6.38
CA ILE A 73 4.96 -4.46 7.79
C ILE A 73 5.44 -3.22 8.55
N VAL A 74 4.51 -2.53 9.20
CA VAL A 74 4.79 -1.34 10.00
C VAL A 74 5.14 -1.79 11.42
N LYS A 75 6.33 -1.43 11.89
CA LYS A 75 6.80 -1.70 13.26
C LYS A 75 6.86 -0.40 14.05
N SER A 76 6.72 -0.50 15.37
CA SER A 76 7.13 0.60 16.26
C SER A 76 8.65 0.72 16.28
N THR A 77 9.13 1.93 16.58
CA THR A 77 10.51 2.16 17.05
C THR A 77 10.79 1.42 18.34
#